data_AF-A0A5D3AYP9-F1
#
_entry.id   AF-A0A5D3AYP9-F1
#
_cell.length_a   1.000
_cell.length_b   1.000
_cell.length_c   1.000
_cell.angle_alpha   90.00
_cell.angle_beta   90.00
_cell.angle_gamma   90.00
#
_symmetry.space_group_name_H-M   'P 1'
#
loop_
_entity.id
_entity.type
_entity.pdbx_description
1 polymer ?
#
loop_
_entity_poly.entity_id
_entity_poly.type
_entity_poly.pdbx_seq_one_letter_code
_entity_poly.pdbx_strand_id
1 'polypeptide(L)'
;MAIFHIVSFKTSNPEASLGPLTENLRLLQGSCVNPDTKKPYILDLKGGNVLETEGRNKGMEVVFIMEFENKNDLDYYLYKDPAHEEFKLVLQSSPREVPSADADFGFTSILSIARFRSTLEPGFDMPVHPLIKKAHWVPAILLGVYGLFLVLLTVGTVQRELIFLHNIPIPLFADFDHSEQYGLAPFKARNFALNSTNGVSLGAWHVLPRSVYASSTPFPPKSALSASDFHQAFRDRPTIIYFHGNAGNRAASHRVRSYSSFSNSLDCNVLAIDYRGYGDSTGSPSEQGVLEDARAAFDYVTSFTGIENAEEKVILVGQSLGTGVVSGLGGLLAREAYFRSFLQYPFNSRAALQDVAAPVLLLHAVNDDTIPHTHSSTLFGSLMAPYVTGGDDVEGFEERQYEGWGTVRSFQRGEKGQVIWWEGIHGGHNDLGWAEGTLDLIARVAGLE
;
A
#
# COMPACT_ATOMS: atom_id res chain seq x y z
N MET A 1 -19.67 -41.86 -9.86
CA MET A 1 -19.34 -40.43 -9.83
C MET A 1 -18.71 -40.14 -11.18
N ALA A 2 -19.21 -39.15 -11.91
CA ALA A 2 -18.79 -38.90 -13.28
C ALA A 2 -17.28 -38.66 -13.37
N ILE A 3 -16.64 -39.27 -14.38
CA ILE A 3 -15.22 -39.17 -14.67
C ILE A 3 -15.06 -38.36 -15.96
N PHE A 4 -14.21 -37.33 -15.92
CA PHE A 4 -13.93 -36.51 -17.08
C PHE A 4 -12.55 -36.85 -17.66
N HIS A 5 -12.51 -37.12 -18.95
CA HIS A 5 -11.27 -37.29 -19.71
C HIS A 5 -11.11 -36.12 -20.68
N ILE A 6 -9.95 -35.46 -20.62
CA ILE A 6 -9.68 -34.24 -21.40
C ILE A 6 -8.63 -34.55 -22.45
N VAL A 7 -8.92 -34.19 -23.70
CA VAL A 7 -8.02 -34.35 -24.85
C VAL A 7 -7.80 -32.98 -25.48
N SER A 8 -6.54 -32.63 -25.73
CA SER A 8 -6.20 -31.39 -26.44
C SER A 8 -5.08 -31.66 -27.45
N PHE A 9 -5.07 -30.93 -28.56
CA PHE A 9 -4.04 -31.08 -29.60
C PHE A 9 -3.89 -29.82 -30.46
N LYS A 10 -2.76 -29.74 -31.19
CA LYS A 10 -2.40 -28.65 -32.12
C LYS A 10 -1.75 -29.18 -33.39
N THR A 11 -1.80 -28.42 -34.48
CA THR A 11 -1.13 -28.76 -35.73
C THR A 11 0.37 -28.47 -35.72
N SER A 12 1.16 -29.30 -36.38
CA SER A 12 2.56 -28.97 -36.69
C SER A 12 2.69 -28.20 -38.02
N ASN A 13 1.70 -28.32 -38.90
CA ASN A 13 1.61 -27.50 -40.12
C ASN A 13 0.46 -26.49 -39.97
N PRO A 14 0.74 -25.17 -39.90
CA PRO A 14 -0.27 -24.11 -39.77
C PRO A 14 -1.34 -24.11 -40.89
N GLU A 15 -1.05 -24.70 -42.05
CA GLU A 15 -1.98 -24.80 -43.17
C GLU A 15 -2.86 -26.06 -43.12
N ALA A 16 -2.58 -27.01 -42.23
CA ALA A 16 -3.34 -28.26 -42.13
C ALA A 16 -4.66 -28.06 -41.36
N SER A 17 -5.77 -28.45 -41.97
CA SER A 17 -7.09 -28.33 -41.36
C SER A 17 -7.31 -29.33 -40.23
N LEU A 18 -7.76 -28.83 -39.08
CA LEU A 18 -8.19 -29.62 -37.93
C LEU A 18 -9.62 -30.17 -38.04
N GLY A 19 -10.37 -29.74 -39.06
CA GLY A 19 -11.78 -30.08 -39.23
C GLY A 19 -12.05 -31.59 -39.22
N PRO A 20 -11.43 -32.38 -40.10
CA PRO A 20 -11.68 -33.83 -40.17
C PRO A 20 -11.39 -34.56 -38.86
N LEU A 21 -10.35 -34.14 -38.13
CA LEU A 21 -9.97 -34.77 -36.86
C LEU A 21 -10.97 -34.43 -35.74
N THR A 22 -11.40 -33.18 -35.69
CA THR A 22 -12.40 -32.67 -34.74
C THR A 22 -13.75 -33.37 -34.95
N GLU A 23 -14.15 -33.57 -36.20
CA GLU A 23 -15.38 -34.28 -36.54
C GLU A 23 -15.30 -35.77 -36.17
N ASN A 24 -14.20 -36.44 -36.52
CA ASN A 24 -14.02 -37.86 -36.17
C ASN A 24 -14.03 -38.10 -34.65
N LEU A 25 -13.47 -37.17 -33.86
CA LEU A 25 -13.50 -37.28 -32.40
C LEU A 25 -14.92 -37.12 -31.84
N ARG A 26 -15.75 -36.25 -32.41
CA ARG A 26 -17.16 -36.11 -32.00
C ARG A 26 -17.96 -37.38 -32.26
N LEU A 27 -17.64 -38.11 -33.33
CA LEU A 27 -18.31 -39.37 -33.66
C LEU A 27 -18.05 -40.47 -32.62
N LEU A 28 -16.96 -40.38 -31.84
CA LEU A 28 -16.64 -41.35 -30.79
C LEU A 28 -17.75 -41.48 -29.75
N GLN A 29 -18.47 -40.40 -29.44
CA GLN A 29 -19.58 -40.47 -28.49
C GLN A 29 -20.64 -41.48 -28.93
N GLY A 30 -20.90 -41.61 -30.23
CA GLY A 30 -21.88 -42.56 -30.77
C GLY A 30 -21.29 -43.93 -31.13
N SER A 31 -20.01 -43.98 -31.52
CA SER A 31 -19.36 -45.21 -32.00
C SER A 31 -18.73 -46.05 -30.88
N CYS A 32 -18.34 -45.44 -29.76
CA CYS A 32 -17.82 -46.13 -28.58
C CYS A 32 -18.98 -46.71 -27.76
N VAL A 33 -19.33 -47.97 -28.06
CA VAL A 33 -20.44 -48.68 -27.42
C VAL A 33 -19.94 -49.82 -26.54
N ASN A 34 -20.59 -50.00 -25.40
CA ASN A 34 -20.23 -51.05 -24.47
C ASN A 34 -20.56 -52.42 -25.12
N PRO A 35 -19.63 -53.39 -25.11
CA PRO A 35 -19.78 -54.64 -25.85
C PRO A 35 -20.96 -55.49 -25.34
N ASP A 36 -21.30 -55.38 -24.06
CA ASP A 36 -22.35 -56.15 -23.39
C ASP A 36 -23.72 -55.47 -23.52
N THR A 37 -23.78 -54.16 -23.30
CA THR A 37 -25.07 -53.43 -23.26
C THR A 37 -25.46 -52.84 -24.62
N LYS A 38 -24.54 -52.79 -25.59
CA LYS A 38 -24.69 -52.14 -26.90
C LYS A 38 -25.10 -50.67 -26.84
N LYS A 39 -24.90 -50.01 -25.71
CA LYS A 39 -25.19 -48.58 -25.51
C LYS A 39 -23.88 -47.77 -25.49
N PRO A 40 -23.90 -46.51 -25.94
CA PRO A 40 -22.78 -45.60 -25.74
C PRO A 40 -22.45 -45.43 -24.26
N TYR A 41 -21.17 -45.47 -23.91
CA TYR A 41 -20.70 -45.27 -22.53
C TYR A 41 -20.03 -43.90 -22.33
N ILE A 42 -19.78 -43.15 -23.41
CA ILE A 42 -19.41 -41.73 -23.34
C ILE A 42 -20.71 -40.94 -23.15
N LEU A 43 -20.93 -40.43 -21.94
CA LEU A 43 -22.18 -39.78 -21.54
C LEU A 43 -22.34 -38.40 -22.19
N ASP A 44 -21.26 -37.61 -22.22
CA ASP A 44 -21.22 -36.30 -22.84
C ASP A 44 -19.85 -36.08 -23.50
N LEU A 45 -19.83 -35.35 -24.62
CA LEU A 45 -18.61 -34.98 -25.32
C LEU A 45 -18.74 -33.54 -25.83
N LYS A 46 -17.95 -32.64 -25.25
CA LYS A 46 -17.94 -31.21 -25.60
C LYS A 46 -16.53 -30.75 -25.91
N GLY A 47 -16.39 -29.91 -26.92
CA GLY A 47 -15.08 -29.37 -27.29
C GLY A 47 -15.15 -28.38 -28.42
N GLY A 48 -14.05 -27.68 -28.65
CA GLY A 48 -13.95 -26.61 -29.63
C GLY A 48 -12.57 -25.95 -29.63
N ASN A 49 -12.47 -24.86 -30.40
CA ASN A 49 -11.24 -24.07 -30.50
C ASN A 49 -10.95 -23.39 -29.17
N VAL A 50 -9.68 -23.37 -28.78
CA VAL A 50 -9.23 -22.64 -27.60
C VAL A 50 -9.04 -21.16 -27.97
N LEU A 51 -9.75 -20.28 -27.25
CA LEU A 51 -9.48 -18.85 -27.21
C LEU A 51 -8.66 -18.57 -25.95
N GLU A 52 -7.35 -18.36 -26.10
CA GLU A 52 -6.46 -18.08 -24.97
C GLU A 52 -5.92 -16.65 -25.02
N THR A 53 -6.04 -15.93 -23.89
CA THR A 53 -5.48 -14.58 -23.68
C THR A 53 -4.32 -14.55 -22.70
N GLU A 54 -4.08 -15.64 -21.94
CA GLU A 54 -3.14 -15.66 -20.80
C GLU A 54 -1.80 -16.38 -21.08
N GLY A 55 -1.62 -17.00 -22.25
CA GLY A 55 -0.34 -17.54 -22.74
C GLY A 55 0.22 -18.78 -22.01
N ARG A 56 -0.62 -19.59 -21.36
CA ARG A 56 -0.23 -20.76 -20.53
C ARG A 56 -0.59 -22.13 -21.15
N ASN A 57 -1.36 -22.19 -22.22
CA ASN A 57 -1.87 -23.43 -22.84
C ASN A 57 -0.87 -24.08 -23.82
N LYS A 58 0.40 -23.68 -23.81
CA LYS A 58 1.47 -24.29 -24.63
C LYS A 58 1.15 -24.38 -26.14
N GLY A 59 0.27 -23.51 -26.63
CA GLY A 59 -0.15 -23.44 -28.03
C GLY A 59 -1.12 -24.55 -28.47
N MET A 60 -1.90 -25.15 -27.56
CA MET A 60 -2.96 -26.11 -27.94
C MET A 60 -4.12 -25.37 -28.61
N GLU A 61 -4.58 -25.89 -29.76
CA GLU A 61 -5.54 -25.19 -30.62
C GLU A 61 -6.98 -25.64 -30.37
N VAL A 62 -7.18 -26.90 -30.01
CA VAL A 62 -8.49 -27.52 -29.78
C VAL A 62 -8.47 -28.34 -28.50
N VAL A 63 -9.58 -28.31 -27.76
CA VAL A 63 -9.80 -29.08 -26.53
C VAL A 63 -11.16 -29.78 -26.55
N PHE A 64 -11.20 -30.99 -26.00
CA PHE A 64 -12.39 -31.80 -25.80
C PHE A 64 -12.42 -32.37 -24.38
N ILE A 65 -13.64 -32.46 -23.83
CA ILE A 65 -13.95 -33.02 -22.52
C ILE A 65 -15.00 -34.11 -22.74
N MET A 66 -14.70 -35.30 -22.27
CA MET A 66 -15.57 -36.48 -22.34
C MET A 66 -15.97 -36.93 -20.94
N GLU A 67 -17.25 -37.24 -20.75
CA GLU A 67 -17.80 -37.71 -19.47
C GLU A 67 -18.09 -39.23 -19.52
N PHE A 68 -17.69 -39.94 -18.46
CA PHE A 68 -17.91 -41.37 -18.26
C PHE A 68 -18.58 -41.63 -16.91
N GLU A 69 -19.43 -42.65 -16.81
CA GLU A 69 -20.13 -42.96 -15.56
C GLU A 69 -19.20 -43.50 -14.47
N ASN A 70 -18.21 -44.31 -14.90
CA ASN A 70 -17.31 -45.06 -14.02
C ASN A 70 -15.95 -45.32 -14.68
N LYS A 71 -14.98 -45.79 -13.88
CA LYS A 71 -13.59 -45.97 -14.32
C LYS A 71 -13.43 -47.11 -15.33
N ASN A 72 -14.27 -48.14 -15.26
CA ASN A 72 -14.16 -49.27 -16.18
C ASN A 72 -14.49 -48.87 -17.62
N ASP A 73 -15.48 -47.99 -17.81
CA ASP A 73 -15.81 -47.46 -19.14
C ASP A 73 -14.67 -46.59 -19.70
N LEU A 74 -14.04 -45.76 -18.85
CA LEU A 74 -12.85 -45.00 -19.26
C LEU A 74 -11.66 -45.93 -19.60
N ASP A 75 -11.39 -46.94 -18.78
CA ASP A 75 -10.28 -47.88 -19.03
C ASP A 75 -10.55 -48.72 -20.30
N TYR A 76 -11.81 -49.09 -20.54
CA TYR A 76 -12.19 -49.77 -21.78
C TYR A 76 -12.01 -48.86 -23.01
N TYR A 77 -12.48 -47.61 -22.93
CA TYR A 77 -12.23 -46.58 -23.95
C TYR A 77 -10.75 -46.46 -24.26
N LEU A 78 -9.91 -46.23 -23.24
CA LEU A 78 -8.50 -45.93 -23.43
C LEU A 78 -7.68 -47.08 -24.01
N TYR A 79 -8.02 -48.32 -23.68
CA TYR A 79 -7.11 -49.46 -23.94
C TYR A 79 -7.70 -50.60 -24.76
N LYS A 80 -9.02 -50.63 -24.99
CA LYS A 80 -9.70 -51.81 -25.56
C LYS A 80 -10.73 -51.49 -26.64
N ASP A 81 -11.27 -50.28 -26.70
CA ASP A 81 -12.33 -49.95 -27.64
C ASP A 81 -11.83 -49.89 -29.10
N PRO A 82 -12.39 -50.72 -30.01
CA PRO A 82 -11.94 -50.76 -31.41
C PRO A 82 -12.14 -49.44 -32.17
N ALA A 83 -13.22 -48.69 -31.90
CA ALA A 83 -13.49 -47.43 -32.57
C ALA A 83 -12.53 -46.33 -32.10
N HIS A 84 -12.15 -46.34 -30.82
CA HIS A 84 -11.11 -45.46 -30.31
C HIS A 84 -9.72 -45.85 -30.85
N GLU A 85 -9.40 -47.14 -30.98
CA GLU A 85 -8.15 -47.58 -31.60
C GLU A 85 -8.05 -47.19 -33.09
N GLU A 86 -9.14 -47.29 -33.86
CA GLU A 86 -9.19 -46.81 -35.24
C GLU A 86 -8.93 -45.30 -35.31
N PHE A 87 -9.52 -44.52 -34.39
CA PHE A 87 -9.24 -43.10 -34.27
C PHE A 87 -7.76 -42.80 -33.94
N LYS A 88 -7.12 -43.61 -33.08
CA LYS A 88 -5.67 -43.47 -32.81
C LYS A 88 -4.82 -43.74 -34.04
N LEU A 89 -5.20 -44.66 -34.92
CA LEU A 89 -4.49 -44.90 -36.17
C LEU A 89 -4.62 -43.72 -37.15
N VAL A 90 -5.79 -43.07 -37.19
CA VAL A 90 -5.99 -41.81 -37.93
C VAL A 90 -5.10 -40.69 -37.36
N LEU A 91 -4.92 -40.63 -36.03
CA LEU A 91 -3.98 -39.68 -35.41
C LEU A 91 -2.52 -39.97 -35.79
N GLN A 92 -2.10 -41.23 -35.80
CA GLN A 92 -0.72 -41.63 -36.10
C GLN A 92 -0.31 -41.43 -37.56
N SER A 93 -1.26 -41.44 -38.49
CA SER A 93 -1.03 -41.18 -39.91
C SER A 93 -1.03 -39.69 -40.29
N SER A 94 -1.36 -38.81 -39.34
CA SER A 94 -1.39 -37.35 -39.53
C SER A 94 -0.06 -36.72 -39.10
N PRO A 95 0.52 -35.77 -39.85
CA PRO A 95 1.81 -35.18 -39.51
C PRO A 95 1.67 -34.28 -38.28
N ARG A 96 2.03 -34.76 -37.07
CA ARG A 96 2.11 -33.98 -35.81
C ARG A 96 3.12 -34.50 -34.79
N GLU A 97 3.69 -33.56 -34.04
CA GLU A 97 4.19 -33.78 -32.68
C GLU A 97 2.99 -33.93 -31.73
N VAL A 98 2.78 -35.13 -31.22
CA VAL A 98 1.87 -35.41 -30.11
C VAL A 98 2.69 -35.37 -28.82
N PRO A 99 2.47 -34.43 -27.87
CA PRO A 99 2.87 -34.68 -26.50
C PRO A 99 2.04 -35.88 -26.04
N SER A 100 2.74 -36.97 -25.69
CA SER A 100 2.19 -38.18 -25.09
C SER A 100 1.01 -37.88 -24.16
N ALA A 101 -0.01 -38.73 -24.23
CA ALA A 101 -1.18 -38.76 -23.33
C ALA A 101 -0.84 -39.05 -21.85
N ASP A 102 0.41 -38.86 -21.44
CA ASP A 102 0.94 -39.00 -20.08
C ASP A 102 1.61 -37.68 -19.66
N ALA A 103 0.87 -36.57 -19.74
CA ALA A 103 1.32 -35.33 -19.14
C ALA A 103 0.79 -35.28 -17.71
N ASP A 104 1.63 -35.73 -16.77
CA ASP A 104 1.62 -35.31 -15.37
C ASP A 104 1.48 -33.78 -15.32
N PHE A 105 0.26 -33.31 -15.08
CA PHE A 105 -0.02 -31.91 -14.79
C PHE A 105 -0.51 -31.80 -13.35
N GLY A 106 0.47 -31.58 -12.47
CA GLY A 106 0.22 -30.89 -11.23
C GLY A 106 -0.23 -29.47 -11.52
N PHE A 107 -1.47 -29.16 -11.16
CA PHE A 107 -1.88 -27.81 -10.81
C PHE A 107 -2.68 -27.85 -9.51
N THR A 108 -2.03 -27.35 -8.47
CA THR A 108 -2.64 -26.75 -7.29
C THR A 108 -3.54 -25.59 -7.70
N SER A 109 -4.85 -25.71 -7.46
CA SER A 109 -5.74 -24.57 -7.16
C SER A 109 -7.10 -25.03 -6.62
N ILE A 110 -7.23 -24.97 -5.29
CA ILE A 110 -8.34 -24.33 -4.56
C ILE A 110 -9.76 -24.59 -5.10
N LEU A 111 -10.34 -25.74 -4.75
CA LEU A 111 -11.78 -25.94 -4.40
C LEU A 111 -12.08 -27.45 -4.39
N SER A 112 -11.75 -28.11 -3.28
CA SER A 112 -12.30 -29.43 -2.95
C SER A 112 -12.12 -29.67 -1.46
N ILE A 113 -13.16 -29.32 -0.71
CA ILE A 113 -13.35 -29.78 0.66
C ILE A 113 -13.42 -31.31 0.61
N ALA A 114 -12.49 -31.94 1.31
CA ALA A 114 -12.43 -33.39 1.45
C ALA A 114 -13.77 -34.00 1.88
N ARG A 115 -14.24 -35.00 1.12
CA ARG A 115 -14.92 -36.15 1.70
C ARG A 115 -14.22 -37.42 1.23
N PHE A 116 -13.19 -37.77 1.99
CA PHE A 116 -12.70 -39.13 2.06
C PHE A 116 -13.76 -39.96 2.82
N ARG A 117 -14.51 -40.84 2.14
CA ARG A 117 -15.16 -41.96 2.82
C ARG A 117 -15.28 -43.19 1.91
N SER A 118 -14.33 -44.10 2.17
CA SER A 118 -14.43 -45.57 2.14
C SER A 118 -14.94 -46.27 0.87
N THR A 119 -14.01 -46.65 0.01
CA THR A 119 -13.97 -47.98 -0.61
C THR A 119 -12.53 -48.50 -0.58
N LEU A 120 -12.04 -48.77 0.63
CA LEU A 120 -11.07 -49.85 0.81
C LEU A 120 -11.90 -51.11 0.99
N GLU A 121 -11.60 -52.15 0.22
CA GLU A 121 -12.00 -53.51 0.60
C GLU A 121 -11.56 -53.76 2.06
N PRO A 122 -12.34 -54.50 2.85
CA PRO A 122 -12.04 -54.71 4.26
C PRO A 122 -10.69 -55.43 4.39
N GLY A 123 -9.62 -54.68 4.69
CA GLY A 123 -8.30 -55.22 5.01
C GLY A 123 -7.08 -54.64 4.28
N PHE A 124 -7.19 -53.71 3.33
CA PHE A 124 -6.02 -53.14 2.65
C PHE A 124 -5.60 -51.77 3.21
N ASP A 125 -4.56 -51.75 4.05
CA ASP A 125 -4.03 -50.53 4.68
C ASP A 125 -2.89 -49.97 3.80
N MET A 126 -3.19 -48.97 2.94
CA MET A 126 -2.12 -48.28 2.21
C MET A 126 -1.24 -47.51 3.20
N PRO A 127 0.10 -47.66 3.17
CA PRO A 127 0.99 -46.89 4.03
C PRO A 127 0.98 -45.42 3.59
N VAL A 128 0.06 -44.63 4.15
CA VAL A 128 0.03 -43.18 3.97
C VAL A 128 1.35 -42.64 4.54
N HIS A 129 2.16 -42.04 3.66
CA HIS A 129 3.47 -41.51 4.02
C HIS A 129 3.34 -40.63 5.30
N PRO A 130 4.21 -40.80 6.31
CA PRO A 130 4.07 -40.12 7.61
C PRO A 130 3.90 -38.59 7.52
N LEU A 131 4.44 -37.96 6.46
CA LEU A 131 4.29 -36.53 6.18
C LEU A 131 2.86 -36.14 5.78
N ILE A 132 2.16 -36.96 5.00
CA ILE A 132 0.77 -36.69 4.56
C ILE A 132 -0.17 -36.80 5.76
N LYS A 133 0.07 -37.76 6.67
CA LYS A 133 -0.65 -37.85 7.95
C LYS A 133 -0.48 -36.59 8.81
N LYS A 134 0.62 -35.85 8.65
CA LYS A 134 0.90 -34.61 9.39
C LYS A 134 0.57 -33.33 8.60
N ALA A 135 0.15 -33.43 7.34
CA ALA A 135 -0.05 -32.26 6.48
C ALA A 135 -1.13 -31.28 7.01
N HIS A 136 -2.11 -31.77 7.76
CA HIS A 136 -3.14 -30.94 8.40
C HIS A 136 -2.59 -30.03 9.52
N TRP A 137 -1.41 -30.32 10.08
CA TRP A 137 -0.78 -29.47 11.09
C TRP A 137 -0.31 -28.13 10.51
N VAL A 138 0.07 -28.06 9.23
CA VAL A 138 0.52 -26.80 8.62
C VAL A 138 -0.59 -25.73 8.60
N PRO A 139 -1.78 -25.97 8.01
CA PRO A 139 -2.87 -24.99 8.06
C PRO A 139 -3.37 -24.77 9.50
N ALA A 140 -3.36 -25.79 10.36
CA ALA A 140 -3.75 -25.63 11.77
C ALA A 140 -2.79 -24.72 12.55
N ILE A 141 -1.48 -24.84 12.32
CA ILE A 141 -0.46 -23.96 12.89
C ILE A 141 -0.61 -22.55 12.36
N LEU A 142 -0.81 -22.38 11.05
CA LEU A 142 -1.03 -21.04 10.46
C LEU A 142 -2.28 -20.36 11.02
N LEU A 143 -3.39 -21.10 11.14
CA LEU A 143 -4.61 -20.60 11.78
C LEU A 143 -4.38 -20.29 13.27
N GLY A 144 -3.62 -21.12 13.97
CA GLY A 144 -3.25 -20.89 15.37
C GLY A 144 -2.39 -19.63 15.54
N VAL A 145 -1.39 -19.44 14.68
CA VAL A 145 -0.51 -18.25 14.66
C VAL A 145 -1.33 -17.00 14.34
N TYR A 146 -2.22 -17.08 13.35
CA TYR A 146 -3.10 -15.96 13.00
C TYR A 146 -4.08 -15.64 14.13
N GLY A 147 -4.70 -16.65 14.76
CA GLY A 147 -5.56 -16.48 15.92
C GLY A 147 -4.82 -15.86 17.11
N LEU A 148 -3.60 -16.31 17.39
CA LEU A 148 -2.74 -15.72 18.42
C LEU A 148 -2.40 -14.26 18.09
N PHE A 149 -2.07 -13.96 16.84
CA PHE A 149 -1.82 -12.59 16.39
C PHE A 149 -3.05 -11.69 16.65
N LEU A 150 -4.26 -12.13 16.30
CA LEU A 150 -5.48 -11.38 16.58
C LEU A 150 -5.72 -11.17 18.08
N VAL A 151 -5.42 -12.16 18.93
CA VAL A 151 -5.49 -12.02 20.39
C VAL A 151 -4.44 -11.02 20.89
N LEU A 152 -3.22 -11.04 20.35
CA LEU A 152 -2.19 -10.06 20.71
C LEU A 152 -2.60 -8.64 20.29
N LEU A 153 -3.33 -8.49 19.17
CA LEU A 153 -3.89 -7.20 18.75
C LEU A 153 -4.94 -6.64 19.72
N THR A 154 -5.46 -7.41 20.69
CA THR A 154 -6.33 -6.84 21.75
C THR A 154 -5.55 -6.24 22.92
N VAL A 155 -4.23 -6.43 22.95
CA VAL A 155 -3.35 -5.90 24.00
C VAL A 155 -2.85 -4.52 23.58
N GLY A 156 -3.21 -3.48 24.34
CA GLY A 156 -2.88 -2.09 24.00
C GLY A 156 -1.37 -1.82 23.80
N THR A 157 -0.51 -2.51 24.54
CA THR A 157 0.95 -2.41 24.35
C THR A 157 1.39 -2.93 22.98
N VAL A 158 0.81 -4.03 22.50
CA VAL A 158 1.12 -4.60 21.18
C VAL A 158 0.58 -3.69 20.08
N GLN A 159 -0.65 -3.19 20.23
CA GLN A 159 -1.22 -2.20 19.31
C GLN A 159 -0.30 -0.99 19.17
N ARG A 160 0.18 -0.46 20.30
CA ARG A 160 1.10 0.69 20.33
C ARG A 160 2.39 0.41 19.56
N GLU A 161 3.03 -0.74 19.79
CA GLU A 161 4.23 -1.12 19.04
C GLU A 161 3.96 -1.20 17.53
N LEU A 162 2.81 -1.72 17.11
CA LEU A 162 2.45 -1.85 15.70
C LEU A 162 2.02 -0.53 15.05
N ILE A 163 1.42 0.39 15.80
CA ILE A 163 1.04 1.73 15.31
C ILE A 163 2.29 2.56 15.08
N PHE A 164 3.18 2.60 16.08
CA PHE A 164 4.35 3.48 16.05
C PHE A 164 5.51 2.85 15.29
N LEU A 165 5.74 1.54 15.42
CA LEU A 165 6.92 0.84 14.89
C LEU A 165 8.25 1.53 15.26
N HIS A 166 8.29 2.25 16.39
CA HIS A 166 9.42 3.10 16.78
C HIS A 166 10.73 2.32 16.99
N ASN A 167 10.63 1.04 17.32
CA ASN A 167 11.76 0.11 17.46
C ASN A 167 12.33 -0.39 16.11
N ILE A 168 11.87 0.14 14.98
CA ILE A 168 12.40 -0.16 13.64
C ILE A 168 13.15 1.09 13.14
N PRO A 169 14.40 1.32 13.60
CA PRO A 169 15.18 2.48 13.20
C PRO A 169 15.70 2.28 11.78
N ILE A 170 15.17 3.05 10.84
CA ILE A 170 15.63 3.10 9.45
C ILE A 170 16.01 4.56 9.15
N PRO A 171 17.28 4.84 8.82
CA PRO A 171 18.42 3.92 8.78
C PRO A 171 18.84 3.41 10.18
N LEU A 172 19.47 2.23 10.19
CA LEU A 172 20.06 1.64 11.40
C LEU A 172 21.31 2.45 11.79
N PHE A 173 21.49 2.71 13.09
CA PHE A 173 22.66 3.41 13.65
C PHE A 173 22.94 4.77 12.98
N ALA A 174 21.88 5.56 12.77
CA ALA A 174 22.00 6.88 12.18
C ALA A 174 22.90 7.80 13.01
N ASP A 175 23.90 8.39 12.36
CA ASP A 175 24.67 9.52 12.85
C ASP A 175 23.89 10.81 12.59
N PHE A 176 23.29 11.39 13.62
CA PHE A 176 22.48 12.59 13.47
C PHE A 176 23.30 13.88 13.38
N ASP A 177 24.59 13.88 13.76
CA ASP A 177 25.42 15.08 13.72
C ASP A 177 25.90 15.40 12.30
N HIS A 178 25.97 14.39 11.43
CA HIS A 178 26.46 14.50 10.04
C HIS A 178 25.33 14.28 9.03
N SER A 179 24.39 15.23 8.99
CA SER A 179 23.21 15.17 8.12
C SER A 179 23.54 15.07 6.61
N GLU A 180 24.73 15.51 6.20
CA GLU A 180 25.21 15.45 4.82
C GLU A 180 25.40 14.02 4.30
N GLN A 181 25.57 13.04 5.18
CA GLN A 181 25.65 11.63 4.82
C GLN A 181 24.32 11.11 4.22
N TYR A 182 23.21 11.80 4.50
CA TYR A 182 21.87 11.42 4.04
C TYR A 182 21.35 12.29 2.89
N GLY A 183 22.15 13.24 2.41
CA GLY A 183 21.84 14.06 1.24
C GLY A 183 21.55 15.54 1.51
N LEU A 184 21.68 16.02 2.75
CA LEU A 184 21.70 17.47 3.01
C LEU A 184 23.06 18.09 2.63
N ALA A 185 23.10 19.40 2.40
CA ALA A 185 24.38 20.07 2.16
C ALA A 185 25.19 20.15 3.49
N PRO A 186 26.54 20.08 3.44
CA PRO A 186 27.36 20.17 4.64
C PRO A 186 27.04 21.41 5.48
N PHE A 187 26.88 21.22 6.79
CA PHE A 187 26.52 22.27 7.75
C PHE A 187 25.16 22.97 7.53
N LYS A 188 24.35 22.50 6.59
CA LYS A 188 23.04 23.08 6.32
C LYS A 188 22.01 22.75 7.39
N ALA A 189 22.19 21.62 8.07
CA ALA A 189 21.42 21.27 9.23
C ALA A 189 22.28 21.22 10.49
N ARG A 190 21.69 21.60 11.62
CA ARG A 190 22.24 21.32 12.94
C ARG A 190 21.43 20.24 13.64
N ASN A 191 22.12 19.39 14.39
CA ASN A 191 21.52 18.46 15.33
C ASN A 191 21.45 19.06 16.73
N PHE A 192 20.31 18.90 17.40
CA PHE A 192 20.16 19.33 18.79
C PHE A 192 19.04 18.58 19.50
N ALA A 193 19.04 18.68 20.83
CA ALA A 193 17.98 18.14 21.68
C ALA A 193 16.95 19.23 22.03
N LEU A 194 15.68 18.92 21.83
CA LEU A 194 14.53 19.75 22.19
C LEU A 194 13.81 19.13 23.40
N ASN A 195 13.54 19.93 24.42
CA ASN A 195 12.84 19.45 25.61
C ASN A 195 11.33 19.42 25.40
N SER A 196 10.74 18.25 25.65
CA SER A 196 9.30 18.02 25.70
C SER A 196 8.83 17.84 27.15
N THR A 197 7.57 17.47 27.33
CA THR A 197 6.94 17.23 28.63
C THR A 197 7.64 16.11 29.40
N ASN A 198 7.52 16.14 30.74
CA ASN A 198 8.01 15.09 31.64
C ASN A 198 9.50 14.74 31.50
N GLY A 199 10.34 15.70 31.08
CA GLY A 199 11.78 15.50 30.93
C GLY A 199 12.18 14.67 29.70
N VAL A 200 11.26 14.47 28.75
CA VAL A 200 11.56 13.83 27.47
C VAL A 200 12.43 14.76 26.62
N SER A 201 13.59 14.28 26.21
CA SER A 201 14.46 14.91 25.22
C SER A 201 14.15 14.35 23.83
N LEU A 202 13.88 15.23 22.87
CA LEU A 202 13.62 14.93 21.47
C LEU A 202 14.83 15.28 20.60
N GLY A 203 15.28 14.35 19.77
CA GLY A 203 16.24 14.64 18.72
C GLY A 203 15.61 15.49 17.62
N ALA A 204 16.30 16.54 17.22
CA ALA A 204 15.80 17.50 16.24
C ALA A 204 16.89 17.91 15.25
N TRP A 205 16.47 18.07 13.99
CA TRP A 205 17.21 18.76 12.95
C TRP A 205 16.55 20.08 12.62
N HIS A 206 17.37 21.13 12.57
CA HIS A 206 16.99 22.40 11.96
C HIS A 206 17.78 22.57 10.67
N VAL A 207 17.10 22.47 9.53
CA VAL A 207 17.65 22.68 8.19
C VAL A 207 17.41 24.12 7.75
N LEU A 208 18.46 24.81 7.32
CA LEU A 208 18.39 26.21 6.91
C LEU A 208 17.70 26.40 5.55
N PRO A 209 17.02 27.54 5.34
CA PRO A 209 16.58 28.00 4.02
C PRO A 209 17.73 28.06 3.02
N ARG A 210 17.44 27.90 1.72
CA ARG A 210 18.43 28.02 0.65
C ARG A 210 19.15 29.37 0.69
N SER A 211 18.40 30.46 0.79
CA SER A 211 18.94 31.82 0.76
C SER A 211 19.88 32.09 1.93
N VAL A 212 19.50 31.69 3.14
CA VAL A 212 20.31 31.85 4.36
C VAL A 212 21.57 30.99 4.29
N TYR A 213 21.45 29.75 3.85
CA TYR A 213 22.60 28.86 3.68
C TYR A 213 23.59 29.41 2.65
N ALA A 214 23.10 29.85 1.48
CA ALA A 214 23.92 30.37 0.40
C ALA A 214 24.62 31.70 0.75
N SER A 215 23.99 32.56 1.54
CA SER A 215 24.60 33.82 1.99
C SER A 215 25.62 33.62 3.11
N SER A 216 25.40 32.64 3.98
CA SER A 216 26.20 32.45 5.20
C SER A 216 27.35 31.44 5.04
N THR A 217 27.30 30.60 3.99
CA THR A 217 28.24 29.49 3.80
C THR A 217 28.93 29.60 2.43
N PRO A 218 30.11 30.25 2.35
CA PRO A 218 30.85 30.33 1.09
C PRO A 218 31.29 28.94 0.61
N PHE A 219 31.32 28.73 -0.71
CA PHE A 219 31.77 27.47 -1.30
C PHE A 219 33.31 27.44 -1.43
N PRO A 220 33.99 26.35 -1.01
CA PRO A 220 33.45 25.18 -0.32
C PRO A 220 33.15 25.46 1.17
N PRO A 221 32.10 24.84 1.76
CA PRO A 221 31.75 25.00 3.17
C PRO A 221 32.93 24.62 4.08
N LYS A 222 33.28 25.47 5.04
CA LYS A 222 34.45 25.26 5.93
C LYS A 222 34.10 24.89 7.36
N SER A 223 32.98 25.40 7.88
CA SER A 223 32.59 25.23 9.27
C SER A 223 31.08 25.39 9.44
N ALA A 224 30.56 24.80 10.52
CA ALA A 224 29.17 25.00 10.93
C ALA A 224 28.89 26.44 11.36
N LEU A 225 27.64 26.88 11.14
CA LEU A 225 27.13 28.14 11.68
C LEU A 225 26.85 28.01 13.18
N SER A 226 26.81 29.16 13.87
CA SER A 226 26.51 29.19 15.31
C SER A 226 25.03 28.91 15.56
N ALA A 227 24.69 28.46 16.78
CA ALA A 227 23.29 28.29 17.16
C ALA A 227 22.45 29.58 17.03
N SER A 228 23.09 30.74 17.20
CA SER A 228 22.44 32.05 17.02
C SER A 228 22.03 32.30 15.57
N ASP A 229 22.84 31.88 14.60
CA ASP A 229 22.54 32.07 13.17
C ASP A 229 21.30 31.24 12.78
N PHE A 230 21.20 30.01 13.28
CA PHE A 230 20.00 29.20 13.13
C PHE A 230 18.79 29.84 13.81
N HIS A 231 18.91 30.36 15.04
CA HIS A 231 17.79 31.06 15.69
C HIS A 231 17.34 32.31 14.93
N GLN A 232 18.27 33.03 14.31
CA GLN A 232 17.95 34.18 13.48
C GLN A 232 17.20 33.74 12.21
N ALA A 233 17.57 32.61 11.60
CA ALA A 233 16.88 32.07 10.44
C ALA A 233 15.38 31.80 10.71
N PHE A 234 14.99 31.36 11.92
CA PHE A 234 13.58 31.23 12.28
C PHE A 234 12.83 32.56 12.19
N ARG A 235 13.47 33.67 12.58
CA ARG A 235 12.86 35.01 12.51
C ARG A 235 12.73 35.50 11.08
N ASP A 236 13.75 35.23 10.27
CA ASP A 236 13.88 35.82 8.95
C ASP A 236 13.06 35.10 7.88
N ARG A 237 12.80 33.79 8.07
CA ARG A 237 12.14 32.95 7.07
C ARG A 237 11.04 32.07 7.68
N PRO A 238 9.97 31.76 6.92
CA PRO A 238 8.96 30.79 7.35
C PRO A 238 9.59 29.44 7.71
N THR A 239 8.90 28.69 8.57
CA THR A 239 9.38 27.44 9.14
C THR A 239 8.35 26.35 8.95
N ILE A 240 8.77 25.28 8.28
CA ILE A 240 8.03 24.03 8.21
C ILE A 240 8.43 23.16 9.41
N ILE A 241 7.46 22.83 10.27
CA ILE A 241 7.63 21.81 11.30
C ILE A 241 7.15 20.49 10.72
N TYR A 242 8.09 19.56 10.55
CA TYR A 242 7.86 18.30 9.88
C TYR A 242 7.64 17.15 10.87
N PHE A 243 6.53 16.47 10.69
CA PHE A 243 6.05 15.35 11.50
C PHE A 243 6.02 14.08 10.65
N HIS A 244 6.92 13.14 10.95
CA HIS A 244 7.13 11.96 10.12
C HIS A 244 6.11 10.82 10.39
N GLY A 245 6.11 9.82 9.51
CA GLY A 245 5.28 8.61 9.63
C GLY A 245 5.73 7.63 10.72
N ASN A 246 5.07 6.48 10.79
CA ASN A 246 5.52 5.38 11.64
C ASN A 246 6.89 4.83 11.17
N ALA A 247 7.56 4.08 12.05
CA ALA A 247 8.92 3.56 11.86
C ALA A 247 9.97 4.63 11.48
N GLY A 248 11.21 4.19 11.27
CA GLY A 248 12.27 5.06 10.77
C GLY A 248 12.70 6.15 11.76
N ASN A 249 13.56 7.05 11.32
CA ASN A 249 13.92 8.28 12.04
C ASN A 249 14.12 9.43 11.05
N ARG A 250 14.45 10.63 11.53
CA ARG A 250 14.61 11.84 10.70
C ARG A 250 15.65 11.70 9.58
N ALA A 251 16.58 10.74 9.68
CA ALA A 251 17.58 10.49 8.65
C ALA A 251 17.10 9.60 7.49
N ALA A 252 15.84 9.13 7.50
CA ALA A 252 15.30 8.32 6.40
C ALA A 252 15.29 9.11 5.08
N SER A 253 15.76 8.47 4.00
CA SER A 253 16.05 9.14 2.72
C SER A 253 14.85 9.88 2.10
N HIS A 254 13.64 9.31 2.18
CA HIS A 254 12.42 9.97 1.69
C HIS A 254 12.10 11.24 2.48
N ARG A 255 12.41 11.27 3.78
CA ARG A 255 12.19 12.44 4.66
C ARG A 255 13.25 13.51 4.42
N VAL A 256 14.51 13.12 4.27
CA VAL A 256 15.60 14.04 3.92
C VAL A 256 15.36 14.71 2.57
N ARG A 257 14.78 13.96 1.62
CA ARG A 257 14.30 14.54 0.37
C ARG A 257 13.26 15.63 0.67
N SER A 258 12.30 15.39 1.57
CA SER A 258 11.25 16.38 1.94
C SER A 258 11.86 17.65 2.49
N TYR A 259 12.83 17.51 3.39
CA TYR A 259 13.52 18.65 3.99
C TYR A 259 14.27 19.46 2.93
N SER A 260 14.96 18.77 2.02
CA SER A 260 15.64 19.40 0.90
C SER A 260 14.65 20.16 0.01
N SER A 261 13.48 19.56 -0.23
CA SER A 261 12.31 20.15 -0.89
C SER A 261 11.96 21.54 -0.41
N PHE A 262 11.52 21.54 0.84
CA PHE A 262 11.04 22.69 1.57
C PHE A 262 12.12 23.75 1.74
N SER A 263 13.34 23.32 2.05
CA SER A 263 14.47 24.23 2.21
C SER A 263 14.93 24.86 0.89
N ASN A 264 15.02 24.07 -0.19
CA ASN A 264 15.61 24.51 -1.45
C ASN A 264 14.62 25.21 -2.38
N SER A 265 13.41 24.68 -2.47
CA SER A 265 12.40 25.14 -3.41
C SER A 265 11.49 26.20 -2.79
N LEU A 266 11.15 26.06 -1.51
CA LEU A 266 10.26 27.00 -0.79
C LEU A 266 11.01 28.00 0.09
N ASP A 267 12.34 27.90 0.14
CA ASP A 267 13.21 28.80 0.91
C ASP A 267 12.78 28.95 2.39
N CYS A 268 12.33 27.84 2.98
CA CYS A 268 11.87 27.75 4.36
C CYS A 268 12.91 27.09 5.27
N ASN A 269 12.83 27.40 6.57
CA ASN A 269 13.43 26.56 7.60
C ASN A 269 12.67 25.23 7.64
N VAL A 270 13.36 24.15 8.01
CA VAL A 270 12.71 22.88 8.34
C VAL A 270 13.13 22.46 9.73
N LEU A 271 12.17 22.36 10.66
CA LEU A 271 12.36 21.70 11.95
C LEU A 271 11.80 20.27 11.85
N ALA A 272 12.68 19.29 11.78
CA ALA A 272 12.32 17.87 11.77
C ALA A 272 12.65 17.26 13.13
N ILE A 273 11.65 16.75 13.84
CA ILE A 273 11.84 16.06 15.12
C ILE A 273 11.66 14.56 14.95
N ASP A 274 12.38 13.77 15.74
CA ASP A 274 11.98 12.40 16.05
C ASP A 274 11.11 12.41 17.31
N TYR A 275 9.92 11.79 17.27
CA TYR A 275 9.06 11.71 18.44
C TYR A 275 9.73 10.96 19.59
N ARG A 276 9.19 11.07 20.81
CA ARG A 276 9.64 10.26 21.94
C ARG A 276 9.72 8.78 21.59
N GLY A 277 10.88 8.16 21.84
CA GLY A 277 11.20 6.78 21.50
C GLY A 277 11.69 6.54 20.06
N TYR A 278 11.74 7.54 19.19
CA TYR A 278 12.33 7.41 17.84
C TYR A 278 13.74 7.97 17.79
N GLY A 279 14.59 7.42 16.92
CA GLY A 279 15.95 7.94 16.71
C GLY A 279 16.75 7.99 18.02
N ASP A 280 17.29 9.15 18.34
CA ASP A 280 17.97 9.48 19.60
C ASP A 280 17.06 10.18 20.62
N SER A 281 15.75 10.26 20.37
CA SER A 281 14.76 10.75 21.33
C SER A 281 14.51 9.75 22.45
N THR A 282 14.41 10.26 23.67
CA THR A 282 14.14 9.47 24.88
C THR A 282 12.66 9.10 25.02
N GLY A 283 12.34 8.21 25.96
CA GLY A 283 10.96 7.85 26.30
C GLY A 283 10.36 6.76 25.42
N SER A 284 9.03 6.70 25.38
CA SER A 284 8.28 5.74 24.55
C SER A 284 7.03 6.40 23.98
N PRO A 285 6.65 6.09 22.74
CA PRO A 285 5.57 6.79 22.06
C PRO A 285 4.22 6.40 22.64
N SER A 286 3.33 7.38 22.71
CA SER A 286 1.90 7.23 22.90
C SER A 286 1.23 8.35 22.11
N GLU A 287 -0.06 8.21 21.78
CA GLU A 287 -0.78 9.24 21.04
C GLU A 287 -0.71 10.62 21.73
N GLN A 288 -1.01 10.66 23.03
CA GLN A 288 -0.86 11.87 23.83
C GLN A 288 0.59 12.36 23.82
N GLY A 289 1.55 11.46 23.94
CA GLY A 289 2.95 11.83 24.01
C GLY A 289 3.48 12.46 22.73
N VAL A 290 3.13 11.92 21.57
CA VAL A 290 3.56 12.51 20.29
C VAL A 290 2.86 13.83 19.99
N LEU A 291 1.64 14.07 20.52
CA LEU A 291 0.98 15.38 20.48
C LEU A 291 1.67 16.40 21.39
N GLU A 292 2.10 15.98 22.59
CA GLU A 292 2.92 16.80 23.49
C GLU A 292 4.27 17.17 22.83
N ASP A 293 4.89 16.22 22.12
CA ASP A 293 6.13 16.46 21.37
C ASP A 293 5.92 17.45 20.23
N ALA A 294 4.81 17.33 19.50
CA ALA A 294 4.43 18.26 18.45
C ALA A 294 4.18 19.67 18.98
N ARG A 295 3.54 19.77 20.15
CA ARG A 295 3.37 21.03 20.83
C ARG A 295 4.71 21.64 21.25
N ALA A 296 5.61 20.85 21.82
CA ALA A 296 6.94 21.33 22.21
C ALA A 296 7.73 21.87 21.00
N ALA A 297 7.64 21.21 19.83
CA ALA A 297 8.24 21.71 18.59
C ALA A 297 7.63 23.04 18.12
N PHE A 298 6.31 23.17 18.19
CA PHE A 298 5.61 24.42 17.87
C PHE A 298 6.00 25.57 18.80
N ASP A 299 5.98 25.34 20.12
CA ASP A 299 6.38 26.33 21.13
C ASP A 299 7.84 26.73 20.95
N TYR A 300 8.72 25.79 20.60
CA TYR A 300 10.12 26.08 20.32
C TYR A 300 10.28 27.05 19.16
N VAL A 301 9.65 26.80 18.00
CA VAL A 301 9.73 27.71 16.84
C VAL A 301 9.12 29.08 17.17
N THR A 302 7.94 29.09 17.78
CA THR A 302 7.21 30.34 18.09
C THR A 302 7.91 31.18 19.16
N SER A 303 8.74 30.56 20.02
CA SER A 303 9.61 31.31 20.94
C SER A 303 10.62 32.23 20.21
N PHE A 304 10.93 31.95 18.95
CA PHE A 304 11.80 32.79 18.11
C PHE A 304 11.01 33.72 17.20
N THR A 305 9.92 33.24 16.57
CA THR A 305 9.15 34.01 15.60
C THR A 305 8.17 35.00 16.22
N GLY A 306 7.81 34.82 17.50
CA GLY A 306 6.61 35.42 18.09
C GLY A 306 5.39 34.57 17.75
N ILE A 307 4.54 34.33 18.76
CA ILE A 307 3.31 33.53 18.61
C ILE A 307 2.28 34.25 17.73
N GLU A 308 2.29 35.58 17.77
CA GLU A 308 1.45 36.46 16.96
C GLU A 308 1.75 36.36 15.46
N ASN A 309 2.97 35.94 15.09
CA ASN A 309 3.37 35.74 13.70
C ASN A 309 3.27 34.27 13.27
N ALA A 310 2.74 33.38 14.12
CA ALA A 310 2.74 31.95 13.86
C ALA A 310 1.89 31.58 12.63
N GLU A 311 0.77 32.26 12.40
CA GLU A 311 -0.10 32.01 11.24
C GLU A 311 0.60 32.31 9.90
N GLU A 312 1.53 33.27 9.89
CA GLU A 312 2.30 33.65 8.70
C GLU A 312 3.59 32.84 8.56
N LYS A 313 4.24 32.49 9.69
CA LYS A 313 5.60 31.94 9.69
C LYS A 313 5.71 30.46 10.02
N VAL A 314 4.65 29.80 10.48
CA VAL A 314 4.72 28.39 10.90
C VAL A 314 3.79 27.54 10.06
N ILE A 315 4.37 26.55 9.38
CA ILE A 315 3.66 25.61 8.51
C ILE A 315 3.82 24.23 9.12
N LEU A 316 2.71 23.54 9.37
CA LEU A 316 2.72 22.19 9.93
C LEU A 316 2.58 21.17 8.79
N VAL A 317 3.56 20.28 8.65
CA VAL A 317 3.55 19.23 7.61
C VAL A 317 3.62 17.87 8.27
N GLY A 318 2.64 17.02 7.98
CA GLY A 318 2.54 15.66 8.51
C GLY A 318 2.47 14.62 7.40
N GLN A 319 3.22 13.53 7.54
CA GLN A 319 3.16 12.38 6.61
C GLN A 319 2.71 11.12 7.36
N SER A 320 1.81 10.34 6.78
CA SER A 320 1.33 9.08 7.37
C SER A 320 0.84 9.30 8.82
N LEU A 321 1.41 8.63 9.84
CA LEU A 321 1.14 8.90 11.26
C LEU A 321 1.20 10.40 11.61
N GLY A 322 2.16 11.14 11.05
CA GLY A 322 2.33 12.58 11.27
C GLY A 322 1.12 13.41 10.83
N THR A 323 0.26 12.93 9.92
CA THR A 323 -0.99 13.62 9.55
C THR A 323 -1.95 13.69 10.74
N GLY A 324 -2.04 12.63 11.54
CA GLY A 324 -2.85 12.61 12.77
C GLY A 324 -2.27 13.55 13.83
N VAL A 325 -0.94 13.60 13.93
CA VAL A 325 -0.23 14.50 14.84
C VAL A 325 -0.48 15.97 14.50
N VAL A 326 -0.32 16.36 13.22
CA VAL A 326 -0.58 17.73 12.76
C VAL A 326 -2.06 18.09 12.93
N SER A 327 -2.97 17.18 12.57
CA SER A 327 -4.40 17.42 12.75
C SER A 327 -4.75 17.66 14.23
N GLY A 328 -4.22 16.81 15.12
CA GLY A 328 -4.43 16.93 16.55
C GLY A 328 -3.82 18.21 17.14
N LEU A 329 -2.59 18.56 16.75
CA LEU A 329 -1.96 19.82 17.16
C LEU A 329 -2.77 21.03 16.67
N GLY A 330 -3.19 21.05 15.40
CA GLY A 330 -4.03 22.13 14.87
C GLY A 330 -5.34 22.29 15.65
N GLY A 331 -6.01 21.18 15.95
CA GLY A 331 -7.22 21.20 16.78
C GLY A 331 -6.97 21.66 18.21
N LEU A 332 -5.82 21.34 18.80
CA LEU A 332 -5.42 21.86 20.12
C LEU A 332 -5.21 23.37 20.08
N LEU A 333 -4.42 23.86 19.11
CA LEU A 333 -4.14 25.29 18.94
C LEU A 333 -5.41 26.12 18.72
N ALA A 334 -6.36 25.60 17.94
CA ALA A 334 -7.65 26.26 17.73
C ALA A 334 -8.51 26.39 19.01
N ARG A 335 -8.26 25.56 20.03
CA ARG A 335 -9.08 25.48 21.26
C ARG A 335 -8.44 26.18 22.47
N GLU A 336 -7.28 26.80 22.33
CA GLU A 336 -6.50 27.33 23.47
C GLU A 336 -7.08 28.56 24.18
N ALA A 337 -8.32 28.95 23.88
CA ALA A 337 -9.12 29.78 24.79
C ALA A 337 -9.73 28.98 25.98
N TYR A 338 -9.82 27.63 25.92
CA TYR A 338 -10.57 26.82 26.91
C TYR A 338 -9.92 25.47 27.32
N PHE A 339 -8.79 25.06 26.73
CA PHE A 339 -8.31 23.68 26.86
C PHE A 339 -7.28 23.48 27.98
N ARG A 340 -7.74 23.38 29.23
CA ARG A 340 -6.98 22.75 30.33
C ARG A 340 -7.77 21.54 30.81
N SER A 341 -7.18 20.35 30.65
CA SER A 341 -7.71 19.03 31.03
C SER A 341 -8.76 18.46 30.08
N PHE A 342 -8.38 17.38 29.39
CA PHE A 342 -9.17 16.27 28.82
C PHE A 342 -8.76 15.95 27.37
N LEU A 343 -7.57 15.37 27.21
CA LEU A 343 -7.22 14.59 26.01
C LEU A 343 -7.76 13.17 26.21
N GLN A 344 -8.82 12.82 25.49
CA GLN A 344 -9.35 11.45 25.41
C GLN A 344 -9.07 10.92 23.99
N TYR A 345 -8.37 9.78 23.90
CA TYR A 345 -8.04 8.97 22.70
C TYR A 345 -9.24 8.81 21.75
N PRO A 346 -9.13 8.73 20.40
CA PRO A 346 -7.98 8.53 19.49
C PRO A 346 -7.68 9.70 18.51
N PHE A 347 -6.67 9.56 17.62
CA PHE A 347 -6.37 10.50 16.51
C PHE A 347 -7.60 10.69 15.61
N ASN A 348 -8.46 11.63 15.98
CA ASN A 348 -9.67 11.92 15.26
C ASN A 348 -9.46 13.15 14.40
N SER A 349 -8.68 12.99 13.32
CA SER A 349 -8.37 14.08 12.38
C SER A 349 -9.63 14.77 11.86
N ARG A 350 -10.72 14.01 11.66
CA ARG A 350 -12.01 14.54 11.28
C ARG A 350 -12.56 15.54 12.30
N ALA A 351 -12.55 15.22 13.58
CA ALA A 351 -13.01 16.14 14.61
C ALA A 351 -12.04 17.31 14.84
N ALA A 352 -10.73 17.03 14.79
CA ALA A 352 -9.71 18.04 15.07
C ALA A 352 -9.67 19.14 13.99
N LEU A 353 -9.76 18.76 12.70
CA LEU A 353 -9.67 19.70 11.58
C LEU A 353 -10.92 20.58 11.39
N GLN A 354 -12.06 20.22 12.01
CA GLN A 354 -13.27 21.07 11.98
C GLN A 354 -13.06 22.40 12.70
N ASP A 355 -12.22 22.40 13.74
CA ASP A 355 -11.98 23.59 14.56
C ASP A 355 -10.82 24.44 14.03
N VAL A 356 -9.98 23.89 13.14
CA VAL A 356 -8.82 24.59 12.57
C VAL A 356 -9.26 25.75 11.69
N ALA A 357 -8.84 26.96 12.06
CA ALA A 357 -9.10 28.21 11.32
C ALA A 357 -8.06 28.50 10.21
N ALA A 358 -6.95 27.76 10.18
CA ALA A 358 -5.93 27.89 9.13
C ALA A 358 -6.33 27.13 7.86
N PRO A 359 -5.81 27.51 6.68
CA PRO A 359 -5.94 26.73 5.45
C PRO A 359 -5.45 25.29 5.61
N VAL A 360 -6.12 24.34 4.96
CA VAL A 360 -5.80 22.90 5.03
C VAL A 360 -5.51 22.36 3.64
N LEU A 361 -4.34 21.75 3.46
CA LEU A 361 -3.97 21.03 2.25
C LEU A 361 -3.93 19.52 2.52
N LEU A 362 -4.79 18.77 1.84
CA LEU A 362 -4.79 17.32 1.83
C LEU A 362 -4.09 16.86 0.55
N LEU A 363 -3.11 15.97 0.68
CA LEU A 363 -2.42 15.40 -0.46
C LEU A 363 -2.50 13.87 -0.36
N HIS A 364 -2.96 13.20 -1.42
CA HIS A 364 -3.03 11.73 -1.48
C HIS A 364 -2.80 11.22 -2.90
N ALA A 365 -2.17 10.05 -3.06
CA ALA A 365 -2.00 9.38 -4.35
C ALA A 365 -2.90 8.16 -4.47
N VAL A 366 -3.55 8.01 -5.62
CA VAL A 366 -4.39 6.86 -5.93
C VAL A 366 -3.60 5.55 -5.84
N ASN A 367 -2.30 5.58 -6.18
CA ASN A 367 -1.39 4.43 -6.07
C ASN A 367 -0.66 4.30 -4.72
N ASP A 368 -1.20 4.87 -3.63
CA ASP A 368 -0.72 4.59 -2.28
C ASP A 368 -1.19 3.20 -1.81
N ASP A 369 -0.26 2.24 -1.81
CA ASP A 369 -0.50 0.85 -1.37
C ASP A 369 -0.55 0.69 0.16
N THR A 370 -0.25 1.74 0.92
CA THR A 370 -0.21 1.73 2.39
C THR A 370 -1.48 2.30 3.00
N ILE A 371 -1.94 3.46 2.50
CA ILE A 371 -3.17 4.11 2.96
C ILE A 371 -4.13 4.26 1.77
N PRO A 372 -5.35 3.70 1.84
CA PRO A 372 -6.34 3.86 0.78
C PRO A 372 -6.64 5.34 0.50
N HIS A 373 -6.65 5.74 -0.78
CA HIS A 373 -7.00 7.11 -1.21
C HIS A 373 -8.39 7.58 -0.77
N THR A 374 -9.28 6.65 -0.43
CA THR A 374 -10.60 6.96 0.13
C THR A 374 -10.53 7.65 1.50
N HIS A 375 -9.40 7.59 2.20
CA HIS A 375 -9.21 8.31 3.47
C HIS A 375 -9.27 9.83 3.27
N SER A 376 -8.52 10.38 2.31
CA SER A 376 -8.50 11.82 2.06
C SER A 376 -9.82 12.33 1.51
N SER A 377 -10.49 11.54 0.65
CA SER A 377 -11.81 11.89 0.12
C SER A 377 -12.88 11.93 1.23
N THR A 378 -12.86 10.95 2.14
CA THR A 378 -13.76 10.92 3.31
C THR A 378 -13.52 12.12 4.23
N LEU A 379 -12.25 12.48 4.43
CA LEU A 379 -11.88 13.62 5.26
C LEU A 379 -12.30 14.95 4.61
N PHE A 380 -12.03 15.14 3.32
CA PHE A 380 -12.44 16.30 2.56
C PHE A 380 -13.97 16.47 2.59
N GLY A 381 -14.73 15.41 2.31
CA GLY A 381 -16.18 15.42 2.38
C GLY A 381 -16.70 15.75 3.78
N SER A 382 -16.03 15.25 4.82
CA SER A 382 -16.39 15.58 6.21
C SER A 382 -16.16 17.06 6.54
N LEU A 383 -15.08 17.66 6.04
CA LEU A 383 -14.78 19.09 6.20
C LEU A 383 -15.75 19.97 5.40
N MET A 384 -16.22 19.48 4.26
CA MET A 384 -17.15 20.19 3.37
C MET A 384 -18.59 20.13 3.85
N ALA A 385 -19.02 19.02 4.46
CA ALA A 385 -20.41 18.78 4.85
C ALA A 385 -21.12 19.92 5.62
N PRO A 386 -20.47 20.64 6.57
CA PRO A 386 -21.10 21.76 7.27
C PRO A 386 -21.39 22.99 6.40
N TYR A 387 -20.79 23.07 5.21
CA TYR A 387 -20.83 24.22 4.30
C TYR A 387 -21.73 23.97 3.07
N VAL A 388 -22.35 22.81 2.97
CA VAL A 388 -23.32 22.51 1.90
C VAL A 388 -24.62 23.27 2.18
N THR A 389 -24.93 24.23 1.32
CA THR A 389 -26.21 24.95 1.37
C THR A 389 -27.29 24.15 0.63
N GLY A 390 -28.58 24.45 0.85
CA GLY A 390 -29.75 23.62 0.48
C GLY A 390 -30.02 23.36 -1.02
N GLY A 391 -28.99 23.22 -1.84
CA GLY A 391 -29.01 22.85 -3.26
C GLY A 391 -27.70 22.20 -3.75
N ASP A 392 -26.94 21.53 -2.86
CA ASP A 392 -25.62 20.91 -3.12
C ASP A 392 -24.47 21.90 -3.43
N ASP A 393 -24.72 23.21 -3.36
CA ASP A 393 -23.71 24.25 -3.60
C ASP A 393 -22.89 24.57 -2.34
N VAL A 394 -21.57 24.64 -2.52
CA VAL A 394 -20.58 25.05 -1.52
C VAL A 394 -19.81 26.27 -2.05
N GLU A 395 -19.65 27.28 -1.21
CA GLU A 395 -18.96 28.53 -1.59
C GLU A 395 -17.52 28.27 -2.03
N GLY A 396 -17.16 28.82 -3.20
CA GLY A 396 -15.81 28.71 -3.75
C GLY A 396 -15.37 27.28 -4.07
N PHE A 397 -16.33 26.36 -4.28
CA PHE A 397 -15.99 25.01 -4.73
C PHE A 397 -15.41 25.04 -6.14
N GLU A 398 -14.20 24.54 -6.29
CA GLU A 398 -13.52 24.40 -7.57
C GLU A 398 -12.96 22.99 -7.71
N GLU A 399 -13.15 22.39 -8.87
CA GLU A 399 -12.51 21.14 -9.28
C GLU A 399 -11.73 21.37 -10.57
N ARG A 400 -10.45 21.01 -10.56
CA ARG A 400 -9.58 21.09 -11.73
C ARG A 400 -8.82 19.79 -11.90
N GLN A 401 -9.02 19.16 -13.05
CA GLN A 401 -8.27 17.98 -13.45
C GLN A 401 -7.02 18.38 -14.22
N TYR A 402 -5.90 17.75 -13.88
CA TYR A 402 -4.63 17.85 -14.58
C TYR A 402 -4.38 16.51 -15.27
N GLU A 403 -4.53 16.49 -16.60
CA GLU A 403 -4.45 15.28 -17.41
C GLU A 403 -3.12 14.55 -17.17
N GLY A 404 -3.21 13.26 -16.82
CA GLY A 404 -2.03 12.42 -16.50
C GLY A 404 -1.43 12.62 -15.10
N TRP A 405 -1.91 13.60 -14.32
CA TRP A 405 -1.32 13.95 -13.02
C TRP A 405 -2.27 13.73 -11.85
N GLY A 406 -3.50 14.20 -11.93
CA GLY A 406 -4.44 14.14 -10.79
C GLY A 406 -5.52 15.20 -10.83
N THR A 407 -6.22 15.36 -9.71
CA THR A 407 -7.30 16.34 -9.56
C THR A 407 -7.08 17.20 -8.32
N VAL A 408 -7.22 18.52 -8.47
CA VAL A 408 -7.32 19.47 -7.36
C VAL A 408 -8.79 19.77 -7.12
N ARG A 409 -9.24 19.63 -5.87
CA ARG A 409 -10.54 20.11 -5.39
C ARG A 409 -10.32 21.12 -4.29
N SER A 410 -11.13 22.15 -4.22
CA SER A 410 -11.06 23.10 -3.12
C SER A 410 -12.41 23.71 -2.80
N PHE A 411 -12.59 24.23 -1.58
CA PHE A 411 -13.75 25.03 -1.18
C PHE A 411 -13.38 25.99 -0.06
N GLN A 412 -14.20 27.02 0.15
CA GLN A 412 -14.00 28.02 1.20
C GLN A 412 -14.77 27.66 2.48
N ARG A 413 -14.17 27.95 3.64
CA ARG A 413 -14.78 27.73 4.97
C ARG A 413 -15.09 29.04 5.69
N GLY A 414 -15.45 30.09 4.96
CA GLY A 414 -15.59 31.44 5.52
C GLY A 414 -14.28 31.90 6.17
N GLU A 415 -14.35 32.32 7.44
CA GLU A 415 -13.17 32.79 8.20
C GLU A 415 -12.14 31.69 8.51
N LYS A 416 -12.47 30.40 8.33
CA LYS A 416 -11.55 29.26 8.62
C LYS A 416 -10.60 28.90 7.47
N GLY A 417 -10.52 29.75 6.44
CA GLY A 417 -9.65 29.54 5.30
C GLY A 417 -10.05 28.39 4.37
N GLN A 418 -9.32 28.27 3.26
CA GLN A 418 -9.60 27.30 2.20
C GLN A 418 -9.19 25.88 2.61
N VAL A 419 -9.96 24.88 2.17
CA VAL A 419 -9.49 23.49 2.12
C VAL A 419 -9.18 23.14 0.68
N ILE A 420 -7.98 22.62 0.44
CA ILE A 420 -7.52 22.13 -0.85
C ILE A 420 -7.21 20.65 -0.72
N TRP A 421 -7.63 19.85 -1.69
CA TRP A 421 -7.32 18.44 -1.79
C TRP A 421 -6.71 18.14 -3.16
N TRP A 422 -5.48 17.65 -3.15
CA TRP A 422 -4.81 17.05 -4.31
C TRP A 422 -4.93 15.53 -4.27
N GLU A 423 -5.57 14.97 -5.28
CA GLU A 423 -5.64 13.55 -5.55
C GLU A 423 -4.75 13.22 -6.76
N GLY A 424 -3.50 12.86 -6.50
CA GLY A 424 -2.53 12.51 -7.53
C GLY A 424 -2.73 11.09 -8.05
N ILE A 425 -2.54 10.84 -9.34
CA ILE A 425 -2.57 9.49 -9.93
C ILE A 425 -1.32 8.70 -9.49
N HIS A 426 -0.19 9.41 -9.33
CA HIS A 426 1.12 8.87 -9.00
C HIS A 426 1.74 9.59 -7.78
N GLY A 427 2.65 8.91 -7.09
CA GLY A 427 3.37 9.43 -5.92
C GLY A 427 3.56 8.40 -4.81
N GLY A 428 2.74 7.36 -4.77
CA GLY A 428 2.78 6.33 -3.73
C GLY A 428 2.72 6.93 -2.31
N HIS A 429 3.19 6.16 -1.31
CA HIS A 429 3.13 6.60 0.09
C HIS A 429 4.19 7.66 0.48
N ASN A 430 5.33 7.67 -0.23
CA ASN A 430 6.52 8.41 0.19
C ASN A 430 6.97 9.51 -0.78
N ASP A 431 6.47 9.52 -2.02
CA ASP A 431 6.93 10.46 -3.05
C ASP A 431 5.89 11.54 -3.39
N LEU A 432 4.84 11.63 -2.58
CA LEU A 432 3.70 12.48 -2.88
C LEU A 432 4.00 13.97 -2.90
N GLY A 433 4.92 14.42 -2.03
CA GLY A 433 5.38 15.81 -1.99
C GLY A 433 6.19 16.25 -3.22
N TRP A 434 6.47 15.34 -4.17
CA TRP A 434 7.27 15.56 -5.37
C TRP A 434 6.51 15.49 -6.69
N ALA A 435 5.25 15.06 -6.66
CA ALA A 435 4.45 15.07 -7.87
C ALA A 435 4.37 16.51 -8.40
N GLU A 436 4.49 16.69 -9.71
CA GLU A 436 4.50 18.00 -10.37
C GLU A 436 3.29 18.83 -9.89
N GLY A 437 3.54 20.07 -9.47
CA GLY A 437 2.51 20.96 -8.90
C GLY A 437 2.27 20.83 -7.38
N THR A 438 2.77 19.79 -6.69
CA THR A 438 2.52 19.63 -5.25
C THR A 438 3.25 20.69 -4.40
N LEU A 439 4.50 21.02 -4.75
CA LEU A 439 5.24 22.09 -4.07
C LEU A 439 4.59 23.45 -4.30
N ASP A 440 4.05 23.69 -5.49
CA ASP A 440 3.35 24.94 -5.82
C ASP A 440 2.05 25.05 -5.01
N LEU A 441 1.32 23.94 -4.86
CA LEU A 441 0.13 23.90 -3.98
C LEU A 441 0.50 24.14 -2.51
N ILE A 442 1.61 23.57 -2.03
CA ILE A 442 2.12 23.84 -0.68
C ILE A 442 2.46 25.32 -0.55
N ALA A 443 3.18 25.90 -1.52
CA ALA A 443 3.56 27.31 -1.51
C ALA A 443 2.32 28.22 -1.47
N ARG A 444 1.32 27.94 -2.33
CA ARG A 444 0.06 28.69 -2.38
C ARG A 444 -0.70 28.66 -1.06
N VAL A 445 -0.88 27.47 -0.48
CA VAL A 445 -1.64 27.31 0.78
C VAL A 445 -0.90 27.93 1.96
N ALA A 446 0.43 27.86 1.94
CA ALA A 446 1.29 28.45 2.96
C ALA A 446 1.58 29.95 2.75
N GLY A 447 1.07 30.57 1.67
CA GLY A 447 1.31 32.00 1.38
C GLY A 447 2.78 32.33 1.07
N LEU A 448 3.49 31.43 0.39
CA LEU A 448 4.93 31.54 0.09
C LEU A 448 5.25 32.03 -1.35
N GLU A 449 4.23 32.40 -2.12
CA GLU A 449 4.36 32.87 -3.52
C GLU A 449 4.93 34.29 -3.66
#